data_AF-A0A2K9B4F6-F1
#
_entry.id   AF-A0A2K9B4F6-F1
#
_cell.length_a   1.000
_cell.length_b   1.000
_cell.length_c   1.000
_cell.angle_alpha   90.00
_cell.angle_beta   90.00
_cell.angle_gamma   90.00
#
_symmetry.space_group_name_H-M   'P 1'
#
loop_
_entity.id
_entity.type
_entity.pdbx_description
1 polymer ?
#
loop_
_entity_poly.entity_id
_entity_poly.type
_entity_poly.pdbx_seq_one_letter_code
_entity_poly.pdbx_strand_id
1 'polypeptide(L)' 'MTTNVTEKDKTLQEVIDWCTDLANELRDAPDGDFYTNINANLIKADTLTMVIRHCQHMLDQSDTTNVYILEKESEDAK' A
#
# COMPACT_ATOMS: atom_id res chain seq x y z
N MET A 1 10.11 -20.89 -6.58
CA MET A 1 8.70 -20.56 -6.78
C MET A 1 8.64 -19.12 -7.21
N THR A 2 8.29 -18.86 -8.46
CA THR A 2 8.14 -17.50 -8.97
C THR A 2 6.82 -16.98 -8.43
N THR A 3 6.86 -16.08 -7.45
CA THR A 3 5.68 -15.27 -7.10
C THR A 3 5.34 -14.44 -8.32
N ASN A 4 4.37 -14.90 -9.11
CA ASN A 4 3.90 -14.14 -10.27
C ASN A 4 3.22 -12.87 -9.75
N VAL A 5 3.98 -11.77 -9.72
CA VAL A 5 3.47 -10.45 -9.38
C VAL A 5 2.39 -10.07 -10.38
N THR A 6 1.15 -9.93 -9.91
CA THR A 6 0.01 -9.59 -10.76
C THR A 6 0.05 -8.09 -11.12
N GLU A 7 -0.66 -7.69 -12.18
CA GLU A 7 -0.83 -6.26 -12.50
C GLU A 7 -1.46 -5.49 -11.34
N LYS A 8 -2.39 -6.12 -10.61
CA LYS A 8 -2.95 -5.58 -9.37
C LYS A 8 -1.86 -5.31 -8.33
N ASP A 9 -0.92 -6.24 -8.15
CA ASP A 9 0.15 -6.07 -7.16
C ASP A 9 1.09 -4.92 -7.54
N LYS A 10 1.40 -4.77 -8.84
CA LYS A 10 2.17 -3.63 -9.35
C LYS A 10 1.44 -2.32 -9.10
N THR A 11 0.14 -2.22 -9.43
CA THR A 11 -0.64 -1.01 -9.18
C THR A 11 -0.72 -0.67 -7.69
N LEU A 12 -0.92 -1.67 -6.81
CA LEU A 12 -0.92 -1.42 -5.37
C LEU A 12 0.44 -0.94 -4.87
N GLN A 13 1.53 -1.48 -5.41
CA GLN A 13 2.88 -1.02 -5.08
C GLN A 13 3.12 0.42 -5.55
N GLU A 14 2.72 0.77 -6.78
CA GLU A 14 2.82 2.14 -7.29
C GLU A 14 2.06 3.15 -6.42
N VAL A 15 0.88 2.77 -5.92
CA VAL A 15 0.10 3.62 -4.99
C VAL A 15 0.81 3.78 -3.65
N ILE A 16 1.40 2.70 -3.11
CA ILE A 16 2.19 2.74 -1.87
C ILE A 16 3.37 3.69 -2.02
N ASP A 17 4.12 3.58 -3.13
CA ASP A 17 5.29 4.39 -3.40
C ASP A 17 4.89 5.87 -3.51
N TRP A 18 3.87 6.18 -4.30
CA TRP A 18 3.34 7.54 -4.45
C TRP A 18 2.86 8.16 -3.13
N CYS A 19 2.09 7.40 -2.33
CA CYS A 19 1.64 7.87 -1.02
C CYS A 19 2.79 8.10 -0.05
N THR A 20 3.85 7.28 -0.13
CA THR A 20 5.04 7.40 0.72
C THR A 20 5.81 8.66 0.41
N ASP A 21 6.05 8.93 -0.88
CA ASP A 21 6.76 10.13 -1.33
C ASP A 21 6.00 11.39 -0.93
N LEU A 22 4.69 11.45 -1.19
CA LEU A 22 3.86 12.59 -0.83
C LEU A 22 3.78 12.81 0.69
N ALA A 23 3.72 11.73 1.49
CA ALA A 23 3.71 11.86 2.95
C ALA A 23 5.04 12.43 3.48
N ASN A 24 6.16 12.08 2.87
CA ASN A 24 7.46 12.64 3.21
C ASN A 24 7.55 14.12 2.81
N GLU A 25 7.11 14.49 1.60
CA GLU A 25 7.03 15.88 1.17
C GLU A 25 6.20 16.76 2.11
N LEU A 26 5.06 16.24 2.58
CA LEU A 26 4.19 16.95 3.53
C LEU A 26 4.83 17.14 4.91
N ARG A 27 5.66 16.18 5.35
CA ARG A 27 6.40 16.25 6.63
C ARG A 27 7.59 17.19 6.55
N ASP A 28 8.24 17.25 5.38
CA ASP A 28 9.43 18.06 5.13
C ASP A 28 9.08 19.49 4.65
N ALA A 29 7.80 19.76 4.37
CA ALA A 29 7.35 21.07 3.91
C ALA A 29 7.70 22.16 4.93
N PRO A 30 8.35 23.26 4.52
CA PRO A 30 8.75 24.33 5.42
C PRO A 30 7.54 24.96 6.09
N ASP A 31 7.67 25.25 7.39
CA ASP A 31 6.62 25.82 8.25
C ASP A 31 6.07 27.14 7.66
N GLY A 32 5.01 27.07 6.86
CA GLY A 32 4.18 28.22 6.50
C GLY A 32 3.06 28.37 7.51
N ASP A 33 3.00 29.46 8.27
CA ASP A 33 2.07 29.70 9.39
C ASP A 33 1.86 28.48 10.33
N PHE A 34 2.72 28.43 11.35
CA PHE A 34 3.07 27.30 12.21
C PHE A 34 1.88 26.49 12.76
N TYR A 35 0.73 27.11 13.06
CA TYR A 35 -0.38 26.41 13.70
C TYR A 35 -1.37 25.74 12.73
N THR A 36 -1.55 26.31 11.55
CA THR A 36 -2.60 25.88 10.62
C THR A 36 -2.07 24.83 9.64
N ASN A 37 -0.81 24.96 9.22
CA ASN A 37 -0.24 24.14 8.16
C ASN A 37 0.46 22.88 8.68
N ILE A 38 1.12 22.95 9.86
CA ILE A 38 1.70 21.76 10.51
C ILE A 38 0.61 20.74 10.82
N ASN A 39 -0.50 21.17 11.46
CA ASN A 39 -1.62 20.28 11.76
C ASN A 39 -2.28 19.71 10.49
N ALA A 40 -2.46 20.52 9.44
CA ALA A 40 -3.06 20.06 8.20
C ALA A 40 -2.17 19.07 7.44
N ASN A 41 -0.86 19.29 7.39
CA ASN A 41 0.07 18.41 6.69
C ASN A 41 0.29 17.10 7.44
N LEU A 42 0.32 17.12 8.78
CA LEU A 42 0.36 15.90 9.59
C LEU A 42 -0.91 15.04 9.36
N ILE A 43 -2.10 15.65 9.37
CA ILE A 43 -3.36 14.92 9.11
C ILE A 43 -3.38 14.31 7.70
N LYS A 44 -2.88 15.04 6.69
CA LYS A 44 -2.75 14.52 5.32
C LYS A 44 -1.77 13.34 5.26
N ALA A 45 -0.60 13.46 5.89
CA ALA A 45 0.40 12.38 5.94
C ALA A 45 -0.13 11.14 6.65
N ASP A 46 -0.91 11.30 7.73
CA ASP A 46 -1.57 10.20 8.42
C ASP A 46 -2.64 9.54 7.54
N THR A 47 -3.39 10.33 6.77
CA THR A 47 -4.37 9.82 5.81
C THR A 47 -3.71 8.98 4.72
N LEU A 48 -2.57 9.42 4.18
CA LEU A 48 -1.77 8.65 3.24
C LEU A 48 -1.24 7.35 3.86
N THR A 49 -0.85 7.41 5.14
CA THR A 49 -0.44 6.21 5.90
C THR A 49 -1.57 5.18 6.02
N MET A 50 -2.83 5.63 6.15
CA MET A 50 -3.99 4.71 6.13
C MET A 50 -4.17 4.02 4.78
N VAL A 51 -3.98 4.76 3.67
CA VAL A 51 -4.04 4.19 2.31
C VAL A 51 -2.96 3.15 2.12
N ILE A 52 -1.72 3.45 2.51
CA ILE A 52 -0.59 2.50 2.44
C ILE A 52 -0.92 1.20 3.17
N ARG A 53 -1.42 1.28 4.41
CA ARG A 53 -1.81 0.08 5.19
C ARG A 53 -2.91 -0.74 4.50
N HIS A 54 -3.87 -0.07 3.87
CA HIS A 54 -4.91 -0.77 3.13
C HIS A 54 -4.36 -1.52 1.90
N CYS A 55 -3.50 -0.86 1.12
CA CYS A 55 -2.84 -1.47 -0.04
C CYS A 55 -1.96 -2.66 0.38
N GLN A 56 -1.19 -2.53 1.48
CA GLN A 56 -0.40 -3.63 2.05
C GLN A 56 -1.28 -4.82 2.44
N HIS A 57 -2.41 -4.56 3.10
CA HIS A 57 -3.36 -5.63 3.46
C HIS A 57 -3.92 -6.35 2.23
N MET A 58 -4.21 -5.63 1.14
CA MET A 58 -4.66 -6.22 -0.12
C MET A 58 -3.57 -7.06 -0.79
N LEU A 59 -2.30 -6.68 -0.67
CA LEU A 59 -1.17 -7.48 -1.16
C LEU A 59 -1.06 -8.79 -0.36
N ASP A 60 -1.09 -8.75 0.97
CA ASP A 60 -1.00 -9.93 1.83
C ASP A 60 -2.17 -10.93 1.61
N GLN A 61 -3.38 -10.42 1.37
CA GLN A 61 -4.55 -11.26 1.03
C GLN A 61 -4.42 -11.93 -0.34
N SER A 62 -3.68 -11.32 -1.26
CA SER A 62 -3.48 -11.86 -2.61
C SER A 62 -2.57 -13.08 -2.56
N ASP A 63 -1.54 -13.05 -1.71
CA ASP A 63 -0.69 -14.21 -1.44
C ASP A 63 -1.50 -15.37 -0.85
N THR A 64 -2.41 -15.08 0.08
CA THR A 64 -3.27 -16.11 0.70
C THR A 64 -4.21 -16.75 -0.33
N THR A 65 -4.86 -15.94 -1.17
CA THR A 65 -5.78 -16.43 -2.20
C THR A 65 -5.05 -17.29 -3.25
N ASN A 66 -3.82 -16.93 -3.60
CA ASN A 66 -3.02 -17.68 -4.58
C ASN A 66 -2.63 -19.07 -4.04
N VAL A 67 -2.28 -19.16 -2.74
CA VAL A 67 -2.00 -20.45 -2.07
C VAL A 67 -3.21 -21.38 -2.13
N TYR A 68 -4.41 -20.89 -1.80
CA TYR A 68 -5.64 -21.70 -1.83
C TYR A 68 -5.99 -22.22 -3.23
N ILE A 69 -5.80 -21.41 -4.27
CA ILE A 69 -6.07 -21.84 -5.66
C ILE A 69 -5.09 -22.94 -6.08
N LEU A 70 -3.80 -22.78 -5.77
CA LEU A 70 -2.76 -23.76 -6.09
C LEU A 70 -2.97 -25.10 -5.36
N GLU A 71 -3.39 -25.07 -4.09
CA GLU A 71 -3.72 -26.28 -3.35
C GLU A 71 -4.91 -27.02 -3.99
N LYS A 72 -5.95 -26.29 -4.36
CA LYS A 72 -7.17 -26.87 -4.94
C LYS A 72 -6.93 -27.51 -6.31
N GLU A 73 -6.16 -26.85 -7.19
CA GLU A 73 -5.76 -27.44 -8.47
C GLU A 73 -4.90 -28.70 -8.30
N SER A 74 -4.12 -28.80 -7.22
CA SER A 74 -3.32 -30.01 -6.91
C SER A 74 -4.16 -31.19 -6.41
N GLU A 75 -5.27 -30.92 -5.72
CA GLU A 75 -6.21 -31.95 -5.25
C GLU A 75 -7.10 -32.47 -6.38
N ASP A 76 -7.60 -31.59 -7.25
CA ASP A 76 -8.45 -31.96 -8.39
C ASP A 76 -7.68 -32.74 -9.49
N ALA A 77 -6.34 -32.70 -9.47
CA ALA A 77 -5.47 -33.41 -10.41
C ALA A 77 -5.05 -34.83 -9.97
N LYS A 78 -5.53 -35.32 -8.80
CA LYS A 78 -5.28 -36.68 -8.29
C LYS A 78 -6.47 -37.61 -8.51
#